data_AF-T0RC45-F1
#
_entry.id   AF-T0RC45-F1
#
_cell.length_a   1.000
_cell.length_b   1.000
_cell.length_c   1.000
_cell.angle_alpha   90.00
_cell.angle_beta   90.00
_cell.angle_gamma   90.00
#
_symmetry.space_group_name_H-M   'P 1'
#
loop_
_entity.id
_entity.type
_entity.pdbx_description
1 polymer ?
#
loop_
_entity_poly.entity_id
_entity_poly.type
_entity_poly.pdbx_seq_one_letter_code
_entity_poly.pdbx_strand_id
1 'polypeptide(L)'
;MFITPFFLCSASTLRIKAKNFDCKTNELGQLFVSENKKLVYQLEVPLDGSAAFNLPKGQYDISYITKSGCSATLNHTHQANKDSDITIEVKQ
;
A
#
# COMPACT_ATOMS: atom_id res chain seq x y z
N MET A 1 28.42 -24.89 14.76
CA MET A 1 28.14 -24.05 13.58
C MET A 1 26.63 -23.99 13.42
N PHE A 2 25.98 -23.00 14.04
CA PHE A 2 24.52 -22.84 13.97
C PHE A 2 24.21 -21.90 12.80
N ILE A 3 23.73 -22.47 11.70
CA ILE A 3 23.12 -21.74 10.60
C ILE A 3 21.74 -21.29 11.11
N THR A 4 21.65 -20.04 11.56
CA THR A 4 20.36 -19.39 11.77
C THR A 4 19.69 -19.25 10.40
N PRO A 5 18.49 -19.81 10.19
CA PRO A 5 17.73 -19.45 9.00
C PRO A 5 17.33 -17.99 9.20
N PHE A 6 18.00 -17.09 8.49
CA PHE A 6 17.46 -15.77 8.23
C PHE A 6 16.12 -15.97 7.53
N PHE A 7 15.04 -16.00 8.31
CA PHE A 7 13.70 -15.74 7.82
C PHE A 7 13.74 -14.28 7.34
N LEU A 8 14.13 -14.09 6.08
CA LEU A 8 13.83 -12.88 5.33
C LEU A 8 12.31 -12.83 5.18
N CYS A 9 11.62 -12.35 6.21
CA CYS A 9 10.33 -11.73 6.02
C CYS A 9 10.63 -10.43 5.26
N SER A 10 10.68 -10.52 3.93
CA SER A 10 10.92 -9.37 3.07
C SER A 10 9.69 -8.47 3.10
N ALA A 11 9.60 -7.64 4.13
CA ALA A 11 8.66 -6.55 4.18
C ALA A 11 8.96 -5.61 3.01
N SER A 12 8.03 -5.49 2.06
CA SER A 12 8.20 -4.66 0.87
C SER A 12 7.52 -3.32 1.10
N THR A 13 8.26 -2.21 1.02
CA THR A 13 7.68 -0.87 1.14
C THR A 13 7.38 -0.30 -0.25
N LEU A 14 6.13 0.07 -0.48
CA LEU A 14 5.64 0.74 -1.68
C LEU A 14 5.32 2.19 -1.36
N ARG A 15 5.67 3.09 -2.28
CA ARG A 15 5.39 4.52 -2.16
C ARG A 15 4.44 4.94 -3.26
N ILE A 16 3.30 5.51 -2.87
CA ILE A 16 2.33 6.08 -3.82
C ILE A 16 2.30 7.59 -3.65
N LYS A 17 2.37 8.33 -4.77
CA LYS A 17 2.29 9.79 -4.76
C LYS A 17 0.89 10.25 -5.15
N ALA A 18 0.22 10.91 -4.23
CA ALA A 18 -1.05 11.57 -4.43
C ALA A 18 -0.87 12.82 -5.29
N LYS A 19 -1.64 12.92 -6.36
CA LYS A 19 -1.62 14.04 -7.29
C LYS A 19 -2.93 14.81 -7.13
N ASN A 20 -2.82 16.10 -6.81
CA ASN A 20 -3.75 17.19 -7.09
C ASN A 20 -3.14 18.50 -6.56
N PHE A 21 -3.62 19.65 -7.02
CA PHE A 21 -3.13 20.96 -6.56
C PHE A 21 -3.54 21.27 -5.11
N ASP A 22 -4.64 20.69 -4.63
CA ASP A 22 -5.25 20.98 -3.32
C ASP A 22 -5.12 19.86 -2.28
N CYS A 23 -4.03 19.07 -2.30
CA CYS A 23 -3.84 18.04 -1.27
C CYS A 23 -3.54 18.67 0.09
N LYS A 24 -4.54 18.63 0.96
CA LYS A 24 -4.41 19.03 2.36
C LYS A 24 -3.71 17.92 3.13
N THR A 25 -2.56 18.24 3.72
CA THR A 25 -1.72 17.30 4.48
C THR A 25 -2.39 16.70 5.72
N ASN A 26 -3.43 17.36 6.26
CA ASN A 26 -4.18 16.88 7.42
C ASN A 26 -5.48 16.15 7.05
N GLU A 27 -5.69 15.86 5.76
CA GLU A 27 -6.89 15.16 5.32
C GLU A 27 -6.69 13.64 5.33
N LEU A 28 -7.69 12.94 5.86
CA LEU A 28 -7.79 11.50 5.78
C LEU A 28 -8.33 11.09 4.41
N GLY A 29 -7.64 10.15 3.77
CA GLY A 29 -8.10 9.53 2.53
C GLY A 29 -8.34 8.04 2.69
N GLN A 30 -9.13 7.49 1.78
CA GLN A 30 -9.37 6.06 1.70
C GLN A 30 -8.32 5.41 0.80
N LEU A 31 -7.62 4.43 1.36
CA LEU A 31 -6.71 3.55 0.66
C LEU A 31 -7.44 2.23 0.34
N PHE A 32 -7.49 1.88 -0.92
CA PHE A 32 -8.04 0.65 -1.45
C PHE A 32 -6.92 -0.22 -2.00
N VAL A 33 -6.91 -1.48 -1.60
CA VAL A 33 -6.07 -2.52 -2.18
C VAL A 33 -6.99 -3.54 -2.80
N SER A 34 -6.84 -3.76 -4.10
CA SER A 34 -7.67 -4.69 -4.86
C SER A 34 -6.82 -5.67 -5.67
N GLU A 35 -7.31 -6.89 -5.83
CA GLU A 35 -6.69 -7.95 -6.62
C GLU A 35 -7.69 -8.40 -7.67
N ASN A 36 -7.31 -8.42 -8.96
CA ASN A 36 -8.23 -8.80 -10.04
C ASN A 36 -9.59 -8.05 -9.98
N LYS A 37 -9.55 -6.73 -9.70
CA LYS A 37 -10.73 -5.86 -9.51
C LYS A 37 -11.64 -6.21 -8.32
N LYS A 38 -11.21 -7.11 -7.44
CA LYS A 38 -11.90 -7.40 -6.17
C LYS A 38 -11.21 -6.64 -5.05
N LEU A 39 -11.98 -5.87 -4.29
CA LEU A 39 -11.47 -5.17 -3.11
C LEU A 39 -11.05 -6.20 -2.05
N VAL A 40 -9.81 -6.10 -1.58
CA VAL A 40 -9.24 -6.96 -0.53
C VAL A 40 -9.15 -6.19 0.79
N TYR A 41 -8.63 -4.96 0.74
CA TYR A 41 -8.56 -4.07 1.89
C TYR A 41 -9.07 -2.67 1.55
N GLN A 42 -9.72 -2.07 2.55
CA GLN A 42 -10.13 -0.67 2.53
C GLN A 42 -9.90 -0.10 3.93
N LEU A 43 -9.10 0.96 4.01
CA LEU A 43 -8.84 1.65 5.26
C LEU A 43 -8.62 3.13 5.05
N GLU A 44 -8.78 3.88 6.12
CA GLU A 44 -8.58 5.33 6.14
C GLU A 44 -7.17 5.63 6.66
N VAL A 45 -6.39 6.36 5.87
CA VAL A 45 -5.02 6.78 6.19
C VAL A 45 -4.83 8.27 5.87
N PRO A 46 -4.06 9.00 6.68
CA PRO A 46 -3.72 10.39 6.38
C PRO A 46 -2.81 10.50 5.16
N LEU A 47 -2.82 11.67 4.50
CA LEU A 47 -1.74 12.06 3.60
C LEU A 47 -0.41 12.01 4.38
N ASP A 48 0.67 11.54 3.74
CA ASP A 48 1.96 11.24 4.38
C ASP A 48 2.00 10.06 5.36
N GLY A 49 0.87 9.35 5.54
CA GLY A 49 0.76 8.15 6.37
C GLY A 49 1.25 6.87 5.70
N SER A 50 1.24 5.78 6.48
CA SER A 50 1.55 4.44 6.00
C SER A 50 0.62 3.38 6.58
N ALA A 51 0.41 2.30 5.82
CA ALA A 51 -0.35 1.13 6.25
C ALA A 51 0.36 -0.14 5.80
N ALA A 52 0.41 -1.15 6.67
CA ALA A 52 0.99 -2.46 6.36
C ALA A 52 -0.13 -3.49 6.11
N PHE A 53 0.05 -4.31 5.08
CA PHE A 53 -0.89 -5.33 4.67
C PHE A 53 -0.18 -6.65 4.51
N ASN A 54 -0.76 -7.71 5.05
CA ASN A 54 -0.29 -9.05 4.79
C ASN A 54 -0.99 -9.58 3.54
N LEU A 55 -0.23 -9.75 2.45
CA LEU A 55 -0.76 -10.07 1.13
C LEU A 55 -0.06 -11.30 0.55
N PRO A 56 -0.82 -12.25 -0.05
CA PRO A 56 -0.23 -13.38 -0.77
C PRO A 56 0.40 -12.92 -2.09
N LYS A 57 1.05 -13.86 -2.78
CA LYS A 57 1.54 -13.64 -4.15
C LYS A 57 0.38 -13.25 -5.07
N GLY A 58 0.47 -12.11 -5.73
CA GLY A 58 -0.62 -11.60 -6.55
C GLY A 58 -0.29 -10.28 -7.25
N GLN A 59 -1.21 -9.83 -8.10
CA GLN A 59 -1.16 -8.51 -8.70
C GLN A 59 -2.21 -7.61 -8.05
N TYR A 60 -1.74 -6.52 -7.44
CA TYR A 60 -2.55 -5.61 -6.66
C TYR A 60 -2.63 -4.23 -7.31
N ASP A 61 -3.86 -3.74 -7.42
CA ASP A 61 -4.20 -2.37 -7.73
C ASP A 61 -4.43 -1.61 -6.42
N ILE A 62 -3.52 -0.69 -6.13
CA ILE A 62 -3.56 0.17 -4.95
C ILE A 62 -4.06 1.54 -5.41
N SER A 63 -5.09 2.06 -4.76
CA SER A 63 -5.58 3.41 -5.00
C SER A 63 -5.83 4.14 -3.70
N TYR A 64 -5.55 5.44 -3.69
CA TYR A 64 -5.80 6.34 -2.58
C TYR A 64 -6.66 7.49 -3.08
N ILE A 65 -7.68 7.88 -2.33
CA ILE A 65 -8.52 9.04 -2.64
C ILE A 65 -8.91 9.80 -1.38
N THR A 66 -8.94 11.12 -1.46
CA THR A 66 -9.39 12.03 -0.39
C THR A 66 -10.68 12.72 -0.80
N LYS A 67 -11.40 13.35 0.15
CA LYS A 67 -12.62 14.11 -0.16
C LYS A 67 -12.33 15.38 -0.95
N SER A 68 -11.15 15.98 -0.78
CA SER A 68 -10.66 17.10 -1.60
C SER A 68 -10.34 16.72 -3.05
N GLY A 69 -10.35 15.42 -3.37
CA GLY A 69 -10.09 14.94 -4.74
C GLY A 69 -8.62 14.66 -5.02
N CYS A 70 -7.75 14.61 -4.01
CA CYS A 70 -6.42 14.03 -4.20
C CYS A 70 -6.51 12.54 -4.39
N SER A 71 -5.79 12.03 -5.40
CA SER A 71 -5.76 10.61 -5.69
C SER A 71 -4.37 10.11 -6.05
N ALA A 72 -4.10 8.86 -5.72
CA ALA A 72 -2.90 8.14 -6.14
C ALA A 72 -3.31 6.75 -6.63
N THR A 73 -2.62 6.21 -7.62
CA THR A 73 -2.84 4.83 -8.08
C THR A 73 -1.50 4.17 -8.38
N LEU A 74 -1.33 2.93 -7.93
CA LEU A 74 -0.14 2.11 -8.18
C LEU A 74 -0.55 0.68 -8.49
N ASN A 75 0.00 0.14 -9.56
CA ASN A 75 -0.03 -1.30 -9.83
C ASN A 75 1.21 -1.94 -9.23
N HIS A 76 1.03 -2.96 -8.40
CA HIS A 76 2.14 -3.69 -7.80
C HIS A 76 1.96 -5.20 -7.96
N THR A 77 2.98 -5.87 -8.50
CA THR A 77 3.06 -7.33 -8.51
C THR A 77 3.84 -7.80 -7.29
N HIS A 78 3.15 -8.40 -6.35
CA HIS A 78 3.77 -9.02 -5.19
C HIS A 78 4.28 -10.42 -5.54
N GLN A 79 5.59 -10.61 -5.48
CA GLN A 79 6.25 -11.86 -5.92
C GLN A 79 6.67 -12.77 -4.76
N ALA A 80 6.31 -12.46 -3.51
CA ALA A 80 6.72 -13.31 -2.39
C ALA A 80 6.14 -14.72 -2.51
N ASN A 81 6.95 -15.73 -2.16
CA ASN A 81 6.54 -17.14 -2.25
C ASN A 81 5.58 -17.57 -1.12
N LYS A 82 5.27 -16.64 -0.21
CA LYS A 82 4.34 -16.74 0.92
C LYS A 82 3.79 -15.35 1.21
N ASP A 83 2.65 -15.32 1.88
CA ASP A 83 2.08 -14.15 2.54
C ASP A 83 3.17 -13.33 3.24
N SER A 84 3.31 -12.08 2.82
CA SER A 84 4.35 -11.18 3.31
C SER A 84 3.78 -9.77 3.52
N ASP A 85 4.40 -9.04 4.43
CA ASP A 85 3.95 -7.69 4.75
C ASP A 85 4.37 -6.70 3.64
N ILE A 86 3.40 -5.94 3.15
CA ILE A 86 3.59 -4.83 2.23
C ILE A 86 3.21 -3.53 2.96
N THR A 87 4.16 -2.63 3.12
CA THR A 87 3.90 -1.30 3.69
C THR A 87 3.64 -0.32 2.56
N ILE A 88 2.47 0.30 2.51
CA ILE A 88 2.10 1.33 1.56
C ILE A 88 2.24 2.68 2.23
N GLU A 89 3.16 3.52 1.75
CA GLU A 89 3.34 4.90 2.17
C GLU A 89 2.68 5.84 1.15
N VAL A 90 1.76 6.67 1.62
CA VAL A 90 1.16 7.73 0.81
C VAL A 90 2.03 8.97 0.95
N LYS A 91 2.37 9.63 -0.16
CA LYS A 91 3.11 10.90 -0.19
C LYS A 91 2.42 11.89 -1.11
N GLN A 92 2.64 13.19 -0.90
CA GLN A 92 2.31 14.22 -1.88
C GLN A 92 3.40 14.34 -2.97
#